data_AF-U2ZQV7-F1
#
_entry.id   AF-U2ZQV7-F1
#
_cell.length_a   1.000
_cell.length_b   1.000
_cell.length_c   1.000
_cell.angle_alpha   90.00
_cell.angle_beta   90.00
_cell.angle_gamma   90.00
#
_symmetry.space_group_name_H-M   'P 1'
#
loop_
_entity.id
_entity.type
_entity.pdbx_description
1 polymer ?
#
loop_
_entity_poly.entity_id
_entity_poly.type
_entity_poly.pdbx_seq_one_letter_code
_entity_poly.pdbx_strand_id
1 'polypeptide(L)'
;MMQAWFGGFDQISFATDDLDRTLAFWEQKMGVGPWSVFRGLTLAMQYGGGHIALPAHVAVAWHDGRIVELMQVAGDGPSPFHDALNRPIVGLQRLAAVTDDIERDAALAEARGMERFADGNAAGQRFVYFRSMEAPGVILELLERTPMFDALVERLQARSAGYVAPAPSDGLATGAPDGVMTAIRLTGYGNPDQFRVDTAPIPTPGVGELLIRTAGAAVNPVDIKARTGVLHAFVPLAFPAQLGGDVSGVVEAVGVGVGGFAIGDRVAGMLNPFANGAYATHVLVHQGSVAKVPEGADLAAAAAAPTGVLTGTQLVEQGIRPKAGDRILITGAAGSTGRAAIMAALDAGAIVYAGVRPSALGAVADLPVAGMIDLADDAALTQAGPFDAIGDTVGGAVAERLFAHVKPHGIVASIAVPPPEPSAAATQRFCSLTVAFDRARLERFLAEWAAGKRALPIAHRLPLAEAAEAHRIMERGGVGGKVLLVP
;
A
#
# COMPACT_ATOMS: atom_id res chain seq x y z
N MET A 1 14.07 -15.31 1.27
CA MET A 1 15.08 -15.15 0.21
C MET A 1 16.05 -14.00 0.49
N MET A 2 15.59 -12.83 0.93
CA MET A 2 16.45 -11.66 1.23
C MET A 2 17.57 -11.87 2.27
N GLN A 3 17.32 -12.63 3.36
CA GLN A 3 18.36 -13.00 4.35
C GLN A 3 19.48 -13.87 3.78
N ALA A 4 19.25 -14.58 2.68
CA ALA A 4 20.28 -15.44 2.08
C ALA A 4 21.36 -14.64 1.36
N TRP A 5 21.16 -13.34 1.12
CA TRP A 5 22.04 -12.51 0.29
C TRP A 5 22.88 -11.53 1.09
N PHE A 6 22.33 -10.94 2.16
CA PHE A 6 23.00 -10.01 3.06
C PHE A 6 23.46 -10.64 4.39
N GLY A 7 23.13 -11.91 4.64
CA GLY A 7 23.21 -12.48 5.98
C GLY A 7 22.06 -11.99 6.87
N GLY A 8 22.27 -12.01 8.19
CA GLY A 8 21.35 -11.37 9.13
C GLY A 8 21.46 -9.84 9.03
N PHE A 9 20.35 -9.13 9.21
CA PHE A 9 20.40 -7.67 9.36
C PHE A 9 20.86 -7.32 10.78
N ASP A 10 21.87 -6.46 10.85
CA ASP A 10 22.48 -5.97 12.09
C ASP A 10 21.78 -4.68 12.59
N GLN A 11 21.19 -3.93 11.66
CA GLN A 11 20.50 -2.67 11.95
C GLN A 11 19.18 -2.56 11.20
N ILE A 12 18.17 -1.99 11.88
CA ILE A 12 16.88 -1.62 11.30
C ILE A 12 16.67 -0.12 11.55
N SER A 13 16.32 0.63 10.51
CA SER A 13 16.16 2.08 10.59
C SER A 13 14.78 2.56 10.17
N PHE A 14 14.25 3.49 10.96
CA PHE A 14 13.00 4.19 10.70
C PHE A 14 13.27 5.69 10.53
N ALA A 15 12.61 6.29 9.55
CA ALA A 15 12.59 7.74 9.39
C ALA A 15 11.41 8.36 10.15
N THR A 16 11.61 9.57 10.68
CA THR A 16 10.61 10.31 11.45
C THR A 16 10.66 11.81 11.16
N ASP A 17 9.57 12.52 11.39
CA ASP A 17 9.45 13.97 11.26
C ASP A 17 9.74 14.72 12.58
N ASP A 18 9.68 14.02 13.73
CA ASP A 18 9.97 14.56 15.06
C ASP A 18 10.71 13.51 15.90
N LEU A 19 12.03 13.65 16.01
CA LEU A 19 12.88 12.68 16.68
C LEU A 19 12.55 12.57 18.18
N ASP A 20 12.48 13.69 18.91
CA ASP A 20 12.27 13.66 20.38
C ASP A 20 10.97 12.94 20.74
N ARG A 21 9.92 13.26 20.00
CA ARG A 21 8.60 12.66 20.13
C ARG A 21 8.61 11.16 19.81
N THR A 22 9.36 10.75 18.79
CA THR A 22 9.49 9.34 18.40
C THR A 22 10.29 8.55 19.43
N LEU A 23 11.36 9.13 19.99
CA LEU A 23 12.13 8.50 21.07
C LEU A 23 11.24 8.18 22.26
N ALA A 24 10.45 9.15 22.71
CA ALA A 24 9.52 8.96 23.83
C ALA A 24 8.50 7.85 23.55
N PHE A 25 7.96 7.77 22.32
CA PHE A 25 7.05 6.70 21.92
C PHE A 25 7.71 5.32 22.00
N TRP A 26 8.89 5.16 21.39
CA TRP A 26 9.57 3.87 21.36
C TRP A 26 10.01 3.41 22.76
N GLU A 27 10.46 4.33 23.61
CA GLU A 27 10.79 4.00 25.00
C GLU A 27 9.57 3.54 25.78
N GLN A 28 8.44 4.25 25.67
CA GLN A 28 7.26 4.00 26.51
C GLN A 28 6.34 2.90 26.00
N LYS A 29 6.26 2.70 24.68
CA LYS A 29 5.29 1.79 24.05
C LYS A 29 5.93 0.54 23.48
N MET A 30 7.14 0.66 22.93
CA MET A 30 7.87 -0.47 22.35
C MET A 30 8.90 -1.06 23.32
N GLY A 31 9.18 -0.38 24.43
CA GLY A 31 10.22 -0.77 25.37
C GLY A 31 11.64 -0.67 24.80
N VAL A 32 11.83 0.08 23.72
CA VAL A 32 13.11 0.20 23.02
C VAL A 32 13.82 1.46 23.48
N GLY A 33 15.00 1.26 24.05
CA GLY A 33 15.86 2.28 24.61
C GLY A 33 17.01 1.62 25.40
N PRO A 34 17.82 2.40 26.11
CA PRO A 34 17.84 3.85 26.13
C PRO A 34 18.54 4.40 24.88
N TRP A 35 18.08 5.54 24.37
CA TRP A 35 18.62 6.09 23.12
C TRP A 35 19.95 6.84 23.29
N SER A 36 20.84 6.67 22.32
CA SER A 36 21.98 7.56 22.07
C SER A 36 21.65 8.47 20.91
N VAL A 37 21.56 9.78 21.16
CA VAL A 37 21.05 10.76 20.20
C VAL A 37 22.18 11.64 19.67
N PHE A 38 22.29 11.69 18.35
CA PHE A 38 23.23 12.51 17.60
C PHE A 38 22.45 13.59 16.85
N ARG A 39 22.76 14.86 17.14
CA ARG A 39 22.04 16.01 16.56
C ARG A 39 22.93 16.73 15.56
N GLY A 40 22.35 17.18 14.44
CA GLY A 40 23.04 18.04 13.48
C GLY A 40 24.12 17.28 12.70
N LEU A 41 23.89 16.00 12.44
CA LEU A 41 24.73 15.22 11.54
C LEU A 41 24.49 15.68 10.10
N THR A 42 25.51 15.52 9.27
CA THR A 42 25.40 15.70 7.82
C THR A 42 25.58 14.35 7.15
N LEU A 43 24.56 13.89 6.44
CA LEU A 43 24.66 12.75 5.53
C LEU A 43 25.17 13.26 4.19
N ALA A 44 26.42 12.94 3.86
CA ALA A 44 27.02 13.26 2.57
C ALA A 44 26.98 12.02 1.68
N MET A 45 26.33 12.11 0.51
CA MET A 45 26.19 10.96 -0.39
C MET A 45 26.11 11.36 -1.87
N GLN A 46 26.44 10.41 -2.75
CA GLN A 46 26.07 10.49 -4.17
C GLN A 46 24.63 10.03 -4.35
N TYR A 47 23.80 10.82 -5.02
CA TYR A 47 22.40 10.50 -5.32
C TYR A 47 21.93 11.25 -6.57
N GLY A 48 21.19 10.57 -7.45
CA GLY A 48 20.60 11.20 -8.63
C GLY A 48 21.61 11.84 -9.59
N GLY A 49 22.85 11.34 -9.62
CA GLY A 49 23.94 11.86 -10.45
C GLY A 49 24.67 13.08 -9.89
N GLY A 50 24.43 13.46 -8.63
CA GLY A 50 25.13 14.55 -7.96
C GLY A 50 25.45 14.25 -6.50
N HIS A 51 26.23 15.14 -5.88
CA HIS A 51 26.53 15.07 -4.46
C HIS A 51 25.47 15.84 -3.66
N ILE A 52 24.94 15.22 -2.61
CA ILE A 52 24.00 15.85 -1.68
C ILE A 52 24.55 15.82 -0.26
N ALA A 53 24.22 16.85 0.53
CA ALA A 53 24.54 16.96 1.94
C ALA A 53 23.25 17.27 2.70
N LEU A 54 22.77 16.29 3.49
CA LEU A 54 21.49 16.39 4.18
C LEU A 54 21.69 16.51 5.69
N PRO A 55 21.18 17.59 6.32
CA PRO A 55 21.11 17.68 7.76
C PRO A 55 20.19 16.60 8.33
N ALA A 56 20.63 15.92 9.39
CA ALA A 56 19.82 14.93 10.09
C ALA A 56 20.09 14.88 11.60
N HIS A 57 19.12 14.33 12.30
CA HIS A 57 19.24 13.88 13.67
C HIS A 57 19.06 12.36 13.67
N VAL A 58 19.96 11.64 14.34
CA VAL A 58 19.95 10.18 14.39
C VAL A 58 19.95 9.76 15.84
N ALA A 59 19.09 8.81 16.20
CA ALA A 59 19.14 8.15 17.48
C ALA A 59 19.28 6.65 17.26
N VAL A 60 20.10 6.01 18.08
CA VAL A 60 20.32 4.56 18.04
C VAL A 60 20.16 3.94 19.41
N ALA A 61 19.60 2.74 19.45
CA ALA A 61 19.46 1.90 20.64
C ALA A 61 19.84 0.45 20.29
N TRP A 62 20.34 -0.28 21.26
CA TRP A 62 20.52 -1.72 21.14
C TRP A 62 19.27 -2.44 21.66
N HIS A 63 18.70 -3.32 20.85
CA HIS A 63 17.50 -4.07 21.22
C HIS A 63 17.49 -5.43 20.50
N ASP A 64 17.23 -6.51 21.25
CA ASP A 64 17.11 -7.88 20.74
C ASP A 64 18.20 -8.31 19.74
N GLY A 65 19.45 -7.98 20.07
CA GLY A 65 20.61 -8.39 19.29
C GLY A 65 20.88 -7.55 18.05
N ARG A 66 20.21 -6.40 17.90
CA ARG A 66 20.35 -5.50 16.75
C ARG A 66 20.40 -4.03 17.16
N ILE A 67 20.85 -3.19 16.24
CA ILE A 67 20.72 -1.73 16.34
C ILE A 67 19.33 -1.34 15.80
N VAL A 68 18.59 -0.57 16.58
CA VAL A 68 17.41 0.16 16.12
C VAL A 68 17.82 1.61 15.93
N GLU A 69 17.58 2.15 14.74
CA GLU A 69 17.88 3.53 14.38
C GLU A 69 16.59 4.32 14.11
N LEU A 70 16.52 5.54 14.63
CA LEU A 70 15.51 6.54 14.30
C LEU A 70 16.22 7.75 13.68
N MET A 71 15.79 8.16 12.49
CA MET A 71 16.40 9.26 11.77
C MET A 71 15.37 10.32 11.39
N GLN A 72 15.63 11.57 11.76
CA GLN A 72 14.90 12.73 11.28
C GLN A 72 15.78 13.49 10.29
N VAL A 73 15.35 13.58 9.02
CA VAL A 73 15.99 14.42 8.01
C VAL A 73 15.40 15.82 8.13
N ALA A 74 16.26 16.84 8.23
CA ALA A 74 15.86 18.20 8.55
C ALA A 74 16.07 19.21 7.39
N GLY A 75 16.50 18.75 6.21
CA GLY A 75 16.75 19.62 5.05
C GLY A 75 15.87 19.28 3.85
N ASP A 76 15.58 20.30 3.03
CA ASP A 76 14.86 20.14 1.76
C ASP A 76 15.81 19.71 0.63
N GLY A 77 15.32 18.92 -0.33
CA GLY A 77 16.03 18.61 -1.57
C GLY A 77 15.90 17.14 -1.98
N PRO A 78 16.22 16.84 -3.25
CA PRO A 78 16.16 15.47 -3.77
C PRO A 78 17.04 14.55 -2.93
N SER A 79 16.41 13.61 -2.24
CA SER A 79 17.07 12.60 -1.42
C SER A 79 16.33 11.28 -1.52
N PRO A 80 16.95 10.17 -1.12
CA PRO A 80 16.23 8.91 -0.98
C PRO A 80 15.24 8.87 0.20
N PHE A 81 15.20 9.94 1.00
CA PHE A 81 14.36 10.07 2.18
C PHE A 81 13.18 11.03 1.98
N HIS A 82 13.04 11.60 0.78
CA HIS A 82 11.91 12.46 0.40
C HIS A 82 11.08 11.82 -0.71
N ASP A 83 9.76 12.04 -0.68
CA ASP A 83 8.87 11.65 -1.75
C ASP A 83 8.98 12.59 -2.97
N ALA A 84 8.20 12.32 -4.03
CA ALA A 84 8.19 13.12 -5.25
C ALA A 84 7.73 14.59 -5.03
N LEU A 85 7.14 14.91 -3.88
CA LEU A 85 6.74 16.26 -3.47
C LEU A 85 7.72 16.88 -2.47
N ASN A 86 8.91 16.27 -2.30
CA ASN A 86 9.95 16.70 -1.37
C ASN A 86 9.52 16.64 0.11
N ARG A 87 8.60 15.74 0.48
CA ARG A 87 8.17 15.53 1.88
C ARG A 87 8.93 14.35 2.50
N PRO A 88 9.31 14.39 3.78
CA PRO A 88 9.97 13.28 4.44
C PRO A 88 9.14 12.00 4.38
N ILE A 89 9.77 10.90 3.98
CA ILE A 89 9.18 9.56 4.03
C ILE A 89 9.35 9.03 5.45
N VAL A 90 8.26 8.94 6.20
CA VAL A 90 8.24 8.46 7.60
C VAL A 90 7.91 6.96 7.65
N GLY A 91 8.55 6.21 8.55
CA GLY A 91 8.33 4.78 8.75
C GLY A 91 9.59 3.93 8.54
N LEU A 92 9.41 2.60 8.44
CA LEU A 92 10.51 1.67 8.16
C LEU A 92 11.14 2.02 6.82
N GLN A 93 12.44 2.31 6.84
CA GLN A 93 13.12 2.84 5.67
C GLN A 93 14.32 2.00 5.26
N ARG A 94 15.15 1.56 6.22
CA ARG A 94 16.38 0.80 5.91
C ARG A 94 16.49 -0.50 6.70
N LEU A 95 17.05 -1.51 6.03
CA LEU A 95 17.57 -2.73 6.62
C LEU A 95 19.04 -2.85 6.27
N ALA A 96 19.92 -2.86 7.28
CA ALA A 96 21.35 -2.81 7.07
C ALA A 96 22.07 -4.08 7.52
N ALA A 97 23.08 -4.46 6.75
CA ALA A 97 24.07 -5.47 7.10
C ALA A 97 25.45 -4.82 7.22
N VAL A 98 26.26 -5.32 8.14
CA VAL A 98 27.63 -4.85 8.40
C VAL A 98 28.63 -5.72 7.66
N THR A 99 29.59 -5.10 6.97
CA THR A 99 30.61 -5.79 6.16
C THR A 99 32.02 -5.28 6.44
N ASP A 100 33.01 -6.19 6.43
CA ASP A 100 34.43 -5.86 6.57
C ASP A 100 35.03 -5.25 5.27
N ASP A 101 34.33 -5.35 4.13
CA ASP A 101 34.82 -4.89 2.82
C ASP A 101 33.63 -4.45 1.96
N ILE A 102 33.28 -3.18 2.12
CA ILE A 102 32.07 -2.62 1.53
C ILE A 102 32.13 -2.58 0.00
N GLU A 103 33.30 -2.41 -0.60
CA GLU A 103 33.45 -2.37 -2.07
C GLU A 103 33.20 -3.74 -2.69
N ARG A 104 33.83 -4.78 -2.14
CA ARG A 104 33.63 -6.16 -2.62
C ARG A 104 32.19 -6.59 -2.48
N ASP A 105 31.59 -6.37 -1.31
CA ASP A 105 30.24 -6.86 -1.03
C ASP A 105 29.18 -6.03 -1.77
N ALA A 106 29.42 -4.73 -2.00
CA ALA A 106 28.58 -3.92 -2.87
C ALA A 106 28.64 -4.37 -4.34
N ALA A 107 29.81 -4.77 -4.85
CA ALA A 107 29.95 -5.32 -6.19
C ALA A 107 29.25 -6.69 -6.34
N LEU A 108 29.30 -7.52 -5.29
CA LEU A 108 28.58 -8.80 -5.24
C LEU A 108 27.06 -8.60 -5.23
N ALA A 109 26.56 -7.58 -4.52
CA ALA A 109 25.14 -7.23 -4.50
C ALA A 109 24.64 -6.80 -5.90
N GLU A 110 25.40 -5.97 -6.61
CA GLU A 110 25.09 -5.56 -7.99
C GLU A 110 25.12 -6.73 -8.97
N ALA A 111 26.15 -7.60 -8.87
CA ALA A 111 26.24 -8.80 -9.70
C ALA A 111 25.05 -9.76 -9.50
N ARG A 112 24.34 -9.64 -8.38
CA ARG A 112 23.12 -10.40 -8.04
C ARG A 112 21.83 -9.66 -8.39
N GLY A 113 21.91 -8.53 -9.10
CA GLY A 113 20.76 -7.81 -9.63
C GLY A 113 20.18 -6.72 -8.72
N MET A 114 20.90 -6.32 -7.67
CA MET A 114 20.52 -5.16 -6.87
C MET A 114 20.95 -3.87 -7.55
N GLU A 115 20.09 -2.86 -7.53
CA GLU A 115 20.40 -1.54 -8.08
C GLU A 115 21.03 -0.68 -6.99
N ARG A 116 22.34 -0.42 -7.08
CA ARG A 116 22.98 0.63 -6.29
C ARG A 116 22.48 1.99 -6.75
N PHE A 117 21.94 2.78 -5.84
CA PHE A 117 21.40 4.10 -6.17
C PHE A 117 21.99 5.25 -5.34
N ALA A 118 22.70 4.93 -4.24
CA ALA A 118 23.44 5.91 -3.45
C ALA A 118 24.57 5.25 -2.65
N ASP A 119 25.60 6.03 -2.35
CA ASP A 119 26.70 5.67 -1.46
C ASP A 119 27.24 6.94 -0.79
N GLY A 120 27.74 6.81 0.44
CA GLY A 120 28.09 7.99 1.21
C GLY A 120 28.78 7.72 2.54
N ASN A 121 28.85 8.79 3.33
CA ASN A 121 29.42 8.79 4.66
C ASN A 121 28.62 9.70 5.60
N ALA A 122 28.44 9.25 6.84
CA ALA A 122 27.91 10.06 7.93
C ALA A 122 28.81 9.90 9.15
N ALA A 123 29.43 10.99 9.61
CA ALA A 123 30.30 11.00 10.79
C ALA A 123 31.39 9.92 10.79
N GLY A 124 31.98 9.62 9.63
CA GLY A 124 33.02 8.60 9.47
C GLY A 124 32.50 7.19 9.20
N GLN A 125 31.19 6.94 9.33
CA GLN A 125 30.57 5.67 8.95
C GLN A 125 30.24 5.66 7.45
N ARG A 126 30.85 4.75 6.68
CA ARG A 126 30.55 4.55 5.25
C ARG A 126 29.32 3.67 5.07
N PHE A 127 28.51 4.00 4.06
CA PHE A 127 27.32 3.22 3.68
C PHE A 127 27.12 3.16 2.16
N VAL A 128 26.42 2.12 1.71
CA VAL A 128 25.94 1.95 0.32
C VAL A 128 24.48 1.51 0.32
N TYR A 129 23.66 2.12 -0.54
CA TYR A 129 22.22 1.88 -0.64
C TYR A 129 21.83 1.18 -1.94
N PHE A 130 20.94 0.21 -1.79
CA PHE A 130 20.42 -0.60 -2.87
C PHE A 130 18.89 -0.64 -2.87
N ARG A 131 18.33 -0.78 -4.07
CA ARG A 131 16.92 -1.17 -4.29
C ARG A 131 16.88 -2.58 -4.84
N SER A 132 15.83 -3.31 -4.45
CA SER A 132 15.52 -4.63 -4.96
C SER A 132 14.05 -4.69 -5.39
N MET A 133 13.80 -5.35 -6.52
CA MET A 133 12.45 -5.65 -6.98
C MET A 133 11.71 -6.60 -6.02
N GLU A 134 12.43 -7.35 -5.19
CA GLU A 134 11.85 -8.27 -4.20
C GLU A 134 11.37 -7.56 -2.92
N ALA A 135 11.85 -6.34 -2.66
CA ALA A 135 11.50 -5.55 -1.48
C ALA A 135 11.26 -4.08 -1.86
N PRO A 136 10.20 -3.80 -2.65
CA PRO A 136 9.91 -2.45 -3.11
C PRO A 136 9.62 -1.51 -1.93
N GLY A 137 10.25 -0.34 -1.92
CA GLY A 137 10.05 0.70 -0.91
C GLY A 137 10.95 0.59 0.33
N VAL A 138 11.73 -0.49 0.48
CA VAL A 138 12.77 -0.62 1.51
C VAL A 138 14.14 -0.40 0.90
N ILE A 139 14.97 0.41 1.55
CA ILE A 139 16.37 0.58 1.19
C ILE A 139 17.18 -0.53 1.88
N LEU A 140 17.93 -1.29 1.09
CA LEU A 140 18.90 -2.24 1.61
C LEU A 140 20.24 -1.51 1.77
N GLU A 141 20.85 -1.63 2.93
CA GLU A 141 22.04 -0.86 3.31
C GLU A 141 23.22 -1.79 3.63
N LEU A 142 24.41 -1.44 3.14
CA LEU A 142 25.67 -1.96 3.67
C LEU A 142 26.33 -0.90 4.53
N LEU A 143 26.79 -1.28 5.72
CA LEU A 143 27.60 -0.47 6.61
C LEU A 143 29.01 -1.07 6.69
N GLU A 144 30.04 -0.24 6.49
CA GLU A 144 31.43 -0.69 6.62
C GLU A 144 31.78 -0.88 8.11
N ARG A 145 32.27 -2.07 8.47
CA ARG A 145 32.79 -2.34 9.81
C ARG A 145 34.07 -1.56 10.01
N THR A 146 34.10 -0.75 11.06
CA THR A 146 35.28 0.00 11.47
C THR A 146 35.47 -0.14 12.98
N PRO A 147 36.69 0.07 13.52
CA PRO A 147 36.89 0.09 14.97
C PRO A 147 36.00 1.10 15.69
N MET A 148 35.62 2.20 15.01
CA MET A 148 34.68 3.19 15.54
C MET A 148 33.26 2.63 15.63
N PHE A 149 32.81 1.90 14.62
CA PHE A 149 31.52 1.22 14.61
C PHE A 149 31.45 0.17 15.71
N ASP A 150 32.47 -0.68 15.83
CA ASP A 150 32.53 -1.72 16.87
C ASP A 150 32.47 -1.10 18.27
N ALA A 151 33.25 -0.04 18.53
CA ALA A 151 33.21 0.68 19.79
C ALA A 151 31.87 1.40 20.05
N LEU A 152 31.13 1.78 19.01
CA LEU A 152 29.76 2.28 19.16
C LEU A 152 28.83 1.15 19.60
N VAL A 153 28.86 0.00 18.91
CA VAL A 153 28.02 -1.17 19.22
C VAL A 153 28.25 -1.66 20.65
N GLU A 154 29.51 -1.82 21.07
CA GLU A 154 29.85 -2.23 22.43
C GLU A 154 29.25 -1.28 23.49
N ARG A 155 29.30 0.04 23.24
CA ARG A 155 28.71 1.03 24.14
C ARG A 155 27.18 0.95 24.17
N LEU A 156 26.54 0.74 23.03
CA LEU A 156 25.08 0.56 22.97
C LEU A 156 24.65 -0.69 23.73
N GLN A 157 25.35 -1.81 23.55
CA GLN A 157 25.13 -3.06 24.28
C GLN A 157 25.28 -2.84 25.78
N ALA A 158 26.41 -2.26 26.23
CA ALA A 158 26.66 -1.99 27.64
C ALA A 158 25.58 -1.07 28.26
N ARG A 159 25.08 -0.09 27.49
CA ARG A 159 24.04 0.84 27.96
C ARG A 159 22.64 0.20 28.00
N SER A 160 22.36 -0.75 27.13
CA SER A 160 21.12 -1.53 27.14
C SER A 160 21.10 -2.60 28.23
N ALA A 161 22.27 -3.02 28.72
CA ALA A 161 22.40 -4.02 29.76
C ALA A 161 21.74 -3.53 31.07
N GLY A 162 20.62 -4.16 31.44
CA GLY A 162 19.84 -3.79 32.62
C GLY A 162 18.92 -2.58 32.43
N TYR A 163 18.73 -2.11 31.19
CA TYR A 163 17.70 -1.12 30.90
C TYR A 163 16.32 -1.71 31.12
N VAL A 164 15.51 -1.00 31.91
CA VAL A 164 14.08 -1.27 32.08
C VAL A 164 13.35 -0.09 31.49
N ALA A 165 12.54 -0.35 30.46
CA ALA A 165 11.75 0.67 29.81
C ALA A 165 10.79 1.34 30.82
N PRO A 166 10.54 2.66 30.70
CA PRO A 166 9.50 3.31 31.47
C PRO A 166 8.16 2.60 31.25
N ALA A 167 7.34 2.48 32.30
CA ALA A 167 5.97 2.02 32.12
C ALA A 167 5.26 2.88 31.07
N PRO A 168 4.43 2.29 30.19
CA PRO A 168 3.69 3.05 29.20
C PRO A 168 2.95 4.21 29.87
N SER A 169 3.27 5.45 29.52
CA SER A 169 2.48 6.58 30.00
C SER A 169 1.20 6.66 29.16
N ASP A 170 0.06 6.87 29.80
CA ASP A 170 -1.25 6.98 29.13
C ASP A 170 -1.40 8.29 28.33
N GLY A 171 -0.41 9.19 28.35
CA GLY A 171 -0.54 10.59 27.95
C GLY A 171 -0.17 10.96 26.51
N LEU A 172 0.26 10.04 25.64
CA LEU A 172 0.73 10.39 24.29
C LEU A 172 -0.33 10.23 23.17
N ALA A 173 -1.48 9.63 23.44
CA ALA A 173 -2.63 9.62 22.53
C ALA A 173 -3.71 10.55 23.08
N THR A 174 -4.10 11.59 22.34
CA THR A 174 -5.27 12.39 22.73
C THR A 174 -6.53 11.65 22.29
N GLY A 175 -7.23 11.02 23.23
CA GLY A 175 -8.65 10.67 23.06
C GLY A 175 -9.00 9.27 22.54
N ALA A 176 -8.10 8.28 22.61
CA ALA A 176 -8.52 6.90 22.34
C ALA A 176 -9.53 6.45 23.42
N PRO A 177 -10.72 5.96 23.05
CA PRO A 177 -11.70 5.52 24.03
C PRO A 177 -11.24 4.22 24.72
N ASP A 178 -11.37 4.16 26.05
CA ASP A 178 -11.33 2.91 26.79
C ASP A 178 -12.54 2.06 26.37
N GLY A 179 -12.32 0.86 25.85
CA GLY A 179 -13.42 0.02 25.42
C GLY A 179 -13.03 -1.21 24.62
N VAL A 180 -14.05 -1.91 24.17
CA VAL A 180 -13.93 -3.08 23.29
C VAL A 180 -14.55 -2.77 21.93
N MET A 181 -13.96 -3.33 20.89
CA MET A 181 -14.44 -3.34 19.53
C MET A 181 -14.89 -4.74 19.13
N THR A 182 -15.91 -4.80 18.26
CA THR A 182 -16.16 -6.01 17.47
C THR A 182 -15.19 -6.08 16.31
N ALA A 183 -14.56 -7.23 16.11
CA ALA A 183 -13.67 -7.55 15.01
C ALA A 183 -14.06 -8.87 14.36
N ILE A 184 -13.89 -8.99 13.04
CA ILE A 184 -14.12 -10.25 12.33
C ILE A 184 -12.76 -10.93 12.13
N ARG A 185 -12.60 -12.07 12.81
CA ARG A 185 -11.37 -12.85 12.81
C ARG A 185 -11.49 -14.04 11.87
N LEU A 186 -10.50 -14.23 11.02
CA LEU A 186 -10.31 -15.43 10.24
C LEU A 186 -9.47 -16.41 11.05
N THR A 187 -9.96 -17.63 11.28
CA THR A 187 -9.26 -18.64 12.12
C THR A 187 -8.34 -19.57 11.34
N GLY A 188 -8.41 -19.55 10.01
CA GLY A 188 -7.60 -20.38 9.13
C GLY A 188 -7.88 -20.07 7.66
N TYR A 189 -7.06 -20.61 6.77
CA TYR A 189 -7.33 -20.55 5.34
C TYR A 189 -8.52 -21.44 4.96
N GLY A 190 -9.13 -21.16 3.81
CA GLY A 190 -10.14 -22.04 3.21
C GLY A 190 -11.42 -21.30 2.95
N ASN A 191 -12.57 -21.92 3.26
CA ASN A 191 -13.90 -21.40 2.96
C ASN A 191 -14.30 -20.19 3.83
N PRO A 192 -15.40 -19.47 3.50
CA PRO A 192 -15.87 -18.34 4.31
C PRO A 192 -16.30 -18.70 5.74
N ASP A 193 -16.51 -19.99 6.05
CA ASP A 193 -16.92 -20.45 7.39
C ASP A 193 -15.78 -20.36 8.42
N GLN A 194 -14.59 -19.91 8.00
CA GLN A 194 -13.46 -19.60 8.89
C GLN A 194 -13.59 -18.24 9.60
N PHE A 195 -14.56 -17.39 9.22
CA PHE A 195 -14.78 -16.12 9.92
C PHE A 195 -15.53 -16.31 11.24
N ARG A 196 -15.06 -15.62 12.28
CA ARG A 196 -15.66 -15.57 13.61
C ARG A 196 -15.80 -14.12 14.05
N VAL A 197 -16.92 -13.81 14.70
CA VAL A 197 -17.08 -12.55 15.41
C VAL A 197 -16.29 -12.65 16.71
N ASP A 198 -15.47 -11.64 16.96
CA ASP A 198 -14.61 -11.55 18.12
C ASP A 198 -14.77 -10.19 18.80
N THR A 199 -14.45 -10.13 20.09
CA THR A 199 -14.41 -8.90 20.89
C THR A 199 -12.97 -8.65 21.31
N ALA A 200 -12.40 -7.51 20.92
CA ALA A 200 -11.03 -7.13 21.22
C ALA A 200 -10.98 -5.73 21.84
N PRO A 201 -9.92 -5.36 22.57
CA PRO A 201 -9.74 -3.98 23.01
C PRO A 201 -9.68 -3.02 21.81
N ILE A 202 -10.20 -1.80 21.96
CA ILE A 202 -10.00 -0.74 20.98
C ILE A 202 -8.49 -0.41 20.96
N PRO A 203 -7.84 -0.43 19.78
CA PRO A 203 -6.41 -0.18 19.71
C PRO A 203 -6.10 1.32 19.88
N THR A 204 -5.01 1.63 20.57
CA THR A 204 -4.50 3.01 20.68
C THR A 204 -3.67 3.36 19.44
N PRO A 205 -3.90 4.50 18.77
CA PRO A 205 -3.10 4.89 17.61
C PRO A 205 -1.66 5.23 18.00
N GLY A 206 -0.70 4.65 17.28
CA GLY A 206 0.72 4.93 17.37
C GLY A 206 1.17 6.12 16.51
N VAL A 207 2.47 6.24 16.24
CA VAL A 207 3.02 7.36 15.45
C VAL A 207 2.46 7.36 14.03
N GLY A 208 1.90 8.51 13.62
CA GLY A 208 1.31 8.71 12.30
C GLY A 208 -0.01 7.96 12.08
N GLU A 209 -0.58 7.31 13.09
CA GLU A 209 -1.81 6.53 12.95
C GLU A 209 -3.05 7.29 13.38
N LEU A 210 -4.17 6.99 12.74
CA LEU A 210 -5.51 7.43 13.09
C LEU A 210 -6.28 6.22 13.60
N LEU A 211 -7.04 6.40 14.67
CA LEU A 211 -8.11 5.48 15.02
C LEU A 211 -9.37 5.93 14.30
N ILE A 212 -9.92 5.07 13.44
CA ILE A 212 -11.15 5.32 12.70
C ILE A 212 -12.25 4.46 13.29
N ARG A 213 -13.36 5.09 13.70
CA ARG A 213 -14.62 4.41 13.94
C ARG A 213 -15.28 4.12 12.61
N THR A 214 -15.34 2.84 12.25
CA THR A 214 -15.79 2.38 10.95
C THR A 214 -17.26 2.78 10.71
N ALA A 215 -17.54 3.35 9.55
CA ALA A 215 -18.88 3.50 9.01
C ALA A 215 -19.17 2.45 7.93
N GLY A 216 -18.14 2.03 7.19
CA GLY A 216 -18.22 0.92 6.25
C GLY A 216 -16.83 0.37 5.91
N ALA A 217 -16.78 -0.92 5.60
CA ALA A 217 -15.62 -1.60 5.04
C ALA A 217 -16.02 -2.27 3.73
N ALA A 218 -15.19 -2.22 2.69
CA ALA A 218 -15.51 -2.86 1.42
C ALA A 218 -14.79 -4.18 1.24
N VAL A 219 -15.49 -5.16 0.67
CA VAL A 219 -14.90 -6.45 0.28
C VAL A 219 -14.23 -6.30 -1.08
N ASN A 220 -12.99 -6.76 -1.18
CA ASN A 220 -12.18 -6.76 -2.39
C ASN A 220 -11.82 -8.18 -2.82
N PRO A 221 -11.60 -8.45 -4.13
CA PRO A 221 -11.09 -9.73 -4.60
C PRO A 221 -9.79 -10.19 -3.90
N VAL A 222 -8.93 -9.24 -3.50
CA VAL A 222 -7.70 -9.56 -2.74
C VAL A 222 -7.99 -10.17 -1.37
N ASP A 223 -9.09 -9.77 -0.71
CA ASP A 223 -9.49 -10.33 0.59
C ASP A 223 -9.85 -11.82 0.46
N ILE A 224 -10.52 -12.19 -0.65
CA ILE A 224 -10.85 -13.58 -0.95
C ILE A 224 -9.56 -14.37 -1.21
N LYS A 225 -8.64 -13.83 -2.02
CA LYS A 225 -7.35 -14.49 -2.32
C LYS A 225 -6.49 -14.67 -1.07
N ALA A 226 -6.55 -13.72 -0.13
CA ALA A 226 -5.94 -13.83 1.18
C ALA A 226 -6.53 -15.01 1.96
N ARG A 227 -7.86 -15.04 2.11
CA ARG A 227 -8.58 -16.06 2.87
C ARG A 227 -8.38 -17.47 2.29
N THR A 228 -8.42 -17.62 0.97
CA THR A 228 -8.30 -18.95 0.34
C THR A 228 -6.86 -19.47 0.33
N GLY A 229 -5.88 -18.66 0.72
CA GLY A 229 -4.46 -19.04 0.76
C GLY A 229 -3.75 -18.93 -0.58
N VAL A 230 -4.40 -18.38 -1.62
CA VAL A 230 -3.76 -18.13 -2.94
C VAL A 230 -2.52 -17.26 -2.81
N LEU A 231 -2.50 -16.35 -1.83
CA LEU A 231 -1.37 -15.45 -1.58
C LEU A 231 -0.39 -15.97 -0.51
N HIS A 232 -0.61 -17.15 0.06
CA HIS A 232 0.15 -17.66 1.21
C HIS A 232 1.67 -17.68 0.99
N ALA A 233 2.11 -18.07 -0.20
CA ALA A 233 3.54 -18.15 -0.54
C ALA A 233 4.23 -16.77 -0.57
N PHE A 234 3.47 -15.69 -0.76
CA PHE A 234 3.97 -14.32 -0.85
C PHE A 234 3.74 -13.55 0.45
N VAL A 235 2.55 -13.68 1.03
CA VAL A 235 2.12 -12.97 2.25
C VAL A 235 1.34 -13.95 3.14
N PRO A 236 2.02 -14.71 4.02
CA PRO A 236 1.33 -15.59 4.95
C PRO A 236 0.61 -14.79 6.04
N LEU A 237 -0.65 -15.15 6.28
CA LEU A 237 -1.46 -14.63 7.39
C LEU A 237 -1.02 -15.24 8.72
N ALA A 238 -0.93 -14.40 9.75
CA ALA A 238 -0.87 -14.81 11.13
C ALA A 238 -2.30 -14.96 11.69
N PHE A 239 -2.65 -16.16 12.17
CA PHE A 239 -3.99 -16.44 12.69
C PHE A 239 -4.05 -16.22 14.22
N PRO A 240 -5.19 -15.71 14.76
CA PRO A 240 -6.37 -15.24 14.02
C PRO A 240 -6.11 -13.94 13.25
N ALA A 241 -6.44 -13.91 11.97
CA ALA A 241 -6.18 -12.77 11.09
C ALA A 241 -7.41 -11.86 11.01
N GLN A 242 -7.22 -10.57 10.72
CA GLN A 242 -8.31 -9.62 10.44
C GLN A 242 -8.11 -9.07 9.03
N LEU A 243 -9.10 -9.30 8.15
CA LEU A 243 -9.03 -8.92 6.73
C LEU A 243 -9.70 -7.57 6.44
N GLY A 244 -9.57 -7.11 5.20
CA GLY A 244 -10.26 -5.94 4.65
C GLY A 244 -9.30 -4.85 4.20
N GLY A 245 -9.27 -4.56 2.90
CA GLY A 245 -8.39 -3.55 2.32
C GLY A 245 -8.94 -2.12 2.30
N ASP A 246 -10.25 -1.91 2.48
CA ASP A 246 -10.86 -0.59 2.36
C ASP A 246 -11.73 -0.25 3.57
N VAL A 247 -11.59 0.96 4.09
CA VAL A 247 -12.43 1.49 5.18
C VAL A 247 -12.93 2.90 4.87
N SER A 248 -14.05 3.25 5.47
CA SER A 248 -14.52 4.63 5.65
C SER A 248 -15.08 4.79 7.05
N GLY A 249 -15.01 6.00 7.60
CA GLY A 249 -15.45 6.25 8.96
C GLY A 249 -15.12 7.64 9.45
N VAL A 250 -15.18 7.79 10.77
CA VAL A 250 -14.86 9.04 11.46
C VAL A 250 -13.60 8.85 12.28
N VAL A 251 -12.66 9.79 12.20
CA VAL A 251 -11.47 9.81 13.05
C VAL A 251 -11.93 10.02 14.49
N GLU A 252 -11.62 9.06 15.36
CA GLU A 252 -12.00 9.09 16.78
C GLU A 252 -10.83 9.45 17.69
N ALA A 253 -9.62 9.03 17.30
CA ALA A 253 -8.38 9.44 17.96
C ALA A 253 -7.26 9.60 16.94
N VAL A 254 -6.28 10.43 17.29
CA VAL A 254 -5.08 10.65 16.48
C VAL A 254 -3.84 10.30 17.27
N GLY A 255 -2.95 9.62 16.58
CA GLY A 255 -1.63 9.29 17.06
C GLY A 255 -0.65 10.45 16.91
N VAL A 256 0.49 10.24 17.51
CA VAL A 256 1.59 11.19 17.56
C VAL A 256 2.14 11.48 16.16
N GLY A 257 2.31 12.75 15.77
CA GLY A 257 2.86 13.11 14.44
C GLY A 257 1.84 13.09 13.29
N VAL A 258 0.56 12.89 13.61
CA VAL A 258 -0.52 13.09 12.63
C VAL A 258 -0.65 14.57 12.28
N GLY A 259 -0.58 14.88 10.98
CA GLY A 259 -0.79 16.20 10.41
C GLY A 259 -1.93 16.20 9.39
N GLY A 260 -2.76 17.25 9.41
CA GLY A 260 -3.85 17.44 8.44
C GLY A 260 -5.15 16.66 8.73
N PHE A 261 -5.19 15.88 9.80
CA PHE A 261 -6.38 15.18 10.29
C PHE A 261 -6.68 15.54 11.75
N ALA A 262 -7.97 15.62 12.08
CA ALA A 262 -8.46 15.88 13.42
C ALA A 262 -9.56 14.88 13.80
N ILE A 263 -9.78 14.71 15.11
CA ILE A 263 -10.94 13.98 15.63
C ILE A 263 -12.22 14.60 15.06
N GLY A 264 -13.13 13.75 14.59
CA GLY A 264 -14.36 14.14 13.90
C GLY A 264 -14.24 14.21 12.38
N ASP A 265 -13.03 14.19 11.81
CA ASP A 265 -12.88 14.16 10.35
C ASP A 265 -13.50 12.88 9.76
N ARG A 266 -14.24 13.04 8.67
CA ARG A 266 -14.77 11.95 7.86
C ARG A 266 -13.68 11.51 6.89
N VAL A 267 -13.34 10.22 6.87
CA VAL A 267 -12.21 9.71 6.08
C VAL A 267 -12.54 8.39 5.38
N ALA A 268 -11.81 8.12 4.30
CA ALA A 268 -11.77 6.82 3.63
C ALA A 268 -10.31 6.45 3.33
N GLY A 269 -9.96 5.18 3.45
CA GLY A 269 -8.57 4.74 3.39
C GLY A 269 -8.39 3.33 2.82
N MET A 270 -7.18 3.10 2.34
CA MET A 270 -6.72 1.81 1.82
C MET A 270 -5.72 1.20 2.81
N LEU A 271 -6.12 0.13 3.48
CA LEU A 271 -5.32 -0.57 4.48
C LEU A 271 -4.53 -1.70 3.81
N ASN A 272 -3.52 -2.19 4.54
CA ASN A 272 -2.97 -3.51 4.25
C ASN A 272 -3.99 -4.58 4.66
N PRO A 273 -4.60 -5.33 3.73
CA PRO A 273 -5.64 -6.29 4.06
C PRO A 273 -5.12 -7.51 4.84
N PHE A 274 -3.80 -7.65 4.99
CA PHE A 274 -3.15 -8.80 5.64
C PHE A 274 -2.68 -8.50 7.06
N ALA A 275 -2.73 -7.24 7.50
CA ALA A 275 -2.22 -6.79 8.79
C ALA A 275 -3.22 -5.81 9.44
N ASN A 276 -4.12 -6.33 10.27
CA ASN A 276 -5.19 -5.58 10.95
C ASN A 276 -6.13 -4.82 9.99
N GLY A 277 -6.76 -5.56 9.07
CA GLY A 277 -7.62 -4.99 8.03
C GLY A 277 -8.94 -4.38 8.50
N ALA A 278 -9.73 -3.89 7.56
CA ALA A 278 -10.91 -3.05 7.79
C ALA A 278 -12.12 -3.74 8.46
N TYR A 279 -12.14 -5.07 8.62
CA TYR A 279 -13.30 -5.79 9.15
C TYR A 279 -13.39 -5.73 10.68
N ALA A 280 -13.53 -4.52 11.20
CA ALA A 280 -13.76 -4.23 12.62
C ALA A 280 -14.55 -2.92 12.78
N THR A 281 -15.18 -2.75 13.94
CA THR A 281 -15.87 -1.51 14.34
C THR A 281 -14.90 -0.33 14.51
N HIS A 282 -13.63 -0.61 14.83
CA HIS A 282 -12.56 0.39 14.96
C HIS A 282 -11.28 -0.13 14.31
N VAL A 283 -10.56 0.72 13.59
CA VAL A 283 -9.32 0.32 12.90
C VAL A 283 -8.26 1.40 12.99
N LEU A 284 -7.01 0.98 13.08
CA LEU A 284 -5.86 1.86 12.94
C LEU A 284 -5.50 2.00 11.46
N VAL A 285 -5.27 3.24 11.03
CA VAL A 285 -4.79 3.53 9.67
C VAL A 285 -3.73 4.61 9.72
N HIS A 286 -2.61 4.39 9.05
CA HIS A 286 -1.60 5.43 8.90
C HIS A 286 -2.17 6.63 8.13
N GLN A 287 -1.85 7.85 8.57
CA GLN A 287 -2.30 9.10 7.95
C GLN A 287 -1.98 9.13 6.45
N GLY A 288 -0.85 8.54 6.04
CA GLY A 288 -0.43 8.43 4.65
C GLY A 288 -1.33 7.57 3.76
N SER A 289 -2.29 6.84 4.34
CA SER A 289 -3.18 5.89 3.66
C SER A 289 -4.67 6.26 3.75
N VAL A 290 -4.97 7.51 4.11
CA VAL A 290 -6.33 8.04 4.20
C VAL A 290 -6.52 9.33 3.42
N ALA A 291 -7.76 9.59 3.02
CA ALA A 291 -8.26 10.76 2.33
C ALA A 291 -9.50 11.29 3.05
N LYS A 292 -9.71 12.62 3.04
CA LYS A 292 -10.93 13.20 3.58
C LYS A 292 -12.13 12.88 2.70
N VAL A 293 -13.26 12.58 3.35
CA VAL A 293 -14.56 12.38 2.72
C VAL A 293 -15.38 13.66 2.90
N PRO A 294 -15.78 14.34 1.81
CA PRO A 294 -16.56 15.57 1.90
C PRO A 294 -17.91 15.38 2.59
N GLU A 295 -18.40 16.45 3.20
CA GLU A 295 -19.77 16.53 3.66
C GLU A 295 -20.75 16.30 2.48
N GLY A 296 -21.85 15.61 2.76
CA GLY A 296 -22.84 15.23 1.74
C GLY A 296 -22.58 13.90 1.02
N ALA A 297 -21.38 13.32 1.11
CA ALA A 297 -21.15 11.94 0.67
C ALA A 297 -21.84 10.94 1.63
N ASP A 298 -22.28 9.79 1.13
CA ASP A 298 -22.61 8.66 2.00
C ASP A 298 -21.30 8.09 2.58
N LEU A 299 -21.11 8.26 3.89
CA LEU A 299 -19.86 7.89 4.54
C LEU A 299 -19.56 6.40 4.42
N ALA A 300 -20.55 5.53 4.66
CA ALA A 300 -20.35 4.08 4.57
C ALA A 300 -20.08 3.65 3.12
N ALA A 301 -20.74 4.30 2.14
CA ALA A 301 -20.47 4.05 0.73
C ALA A 301 -19.05 4.43 0.32
N ALA A 302 -18.44 5.44 0.97
CA ALA A 302 -17.11 5.91 0.62
C ALA A 302 -16.04 4.82 0.74
N ALA A 303 -16.24 3.77 1.56
CA ALA A 303 -15.38 2.58 1.60
C ALA A 303 -15.28 1.85 0.25
N ALA A 304 -16.23 2.04 -0.67
CA ALA A 304 -16.16 1.43 -1.99
C ALA A 304 -15.07 2.02 -2.89
N ALA A 305 -14.58 3.23 -2.57
CA ALA A 305 -13.68 3.99 -3.42
C ALA A 305 -12.20 3.56 -3.36
N PRO A 306 -11.54 3.40 -2.19
CA PRO A 306 -10.08 3.47 -2.09
C PRO A 306 -9.34 2.51 -3.03
N THR A 307 -9.44 1.19 -2.85
CA THR A 307 -8.74 0.22 -3.71
C THR A 307 -9.21 0.33 -5.16
N GLY A 308 -10.52 0.32 -5.40
CA GLY A 308 -11.09 0.24 -6.75
C GLY A 308 -10.74 1.44 -7.63
N VAL A 309 -10.93 2.66 -7.09
CA VAL A 309 -10.66 3.91 -7.81
C VAL A 309 -9.17 4.07 -8.07
N LEU A 310 -8.34 3.90 -7.03
CA LEU A 310 -6.89 4.07 -7.17
C LEU A 310 -6.32 3.07 -8.16
N THR A 311 -6.75 1.81 -8.09
CA THR A 311 -6.30 0.75 -9.01
C THR A 311 -6.73 1.05 -10.44
N GLY A 312 -8.01 1.38 -10.66
CA GLY A 312 -8.53 1.62 -12.01
C GLY A 312 -7.90 2.84 -12.68
N THR A 313 -7.74 3.92 -11.93
CA THR A 313 -7.13 5.14 -12.48
C THR A 313 -5.64 4.96 -12.74
N GLN A 314 -4.89 4.29 -11.85
CA GLN A 314 -3.45 4.02 -12.07
C GLN A 314 -3.22 3.02 -13.22
N LEU A 315 -4.12 2.04 -13.39
CA LEU A 315 -4.11 1.14 -14.54
C LEU A 315 -4.06 1.90 -15.86
N VAL A 316 -4.87 2.95 -15.98
CA VAL A 316 -4.90 3.79 -17.17
C VAL A 316 -3.76 4.78 -17.20
N GLU A 317 -3.58 5.59 -16.16
CA GLU A 317 -2.64 6.72 -16.20
C GLU A 317 -1.17 6.31 -16.15
N GLN A 318 -0.86 5.16 -15.55
CA GLN A 318 0.53 4.69 -15.38
C GLN A 318 0.83 3.49 -16.26
N GLY A 319 -0.11 2.56 -16.39
CA GLY A 319 0.05 1.33 -17.18
C GLY A 319 -0.12 1.58 -18.67
N ILE A 320 -1.29 2.09 -19.04
CA ILE A 320 -1.67 2.35 -20.44
C ILE A 320 -1.05 3.64 -20.96
N ARG A 321 -1.16 4.75 -20.22
CA ARG A 321 -0.76 6.12 -20.64
C ARG A 321 -1.34 6.50 -22.00
N PRO A 322 -2.67 6.52 -22.14
CA PRO A 322 -3.30 6.71 -23.44
C PRO A 322 -3.16 8.14 -23.96
N LYS A 323 -3.22 8.27 -25.28
CA LYS A 323 -3.35 9.53 -26.00
C LYS A 323 -4.81 9.75 -26.41
N ALA A 324 -5.17 11.02 -26.61
CA ALA A 324 -6.48 11.36 -27.14
C ALA A 324 -6.71 10.64 -28.49
N GLY A 325 -7.86 10.00 -28.64
CA GLY A 325 -8.23 9.20 -29.81
C GLY A 325 -7.81 7.72 -29.78
N ASP A 326 -6.99 7.29 -28.81
CA ASP A 326 -6.64 5.86 -28.67
C ASP A 326 -7.88 5.02 -28.40
N ARG A 327 -7.99 3.85 -29.03
CA ARG A 327 -9.07 2.88 -28.78
C ARG A 327 -8.66 1.97 -27.62
N ILE A 328 -9.41 1.99 -26.53
CA ILE A 328 -9.07 1.24 -25.32
C ILE A 328 -10.21 0.32 -24.91
N LEU A 329 -9.90 -0.96 -24.71
CA LEU A 329 -10.83 -1.91 -24.09
C LEU A 329 -10.50 -2.01 -22.59
N ILE A 330 -11.51 -1.79 -21.73
CA ILE A 330 -11.39 -2.01 -20.29
C ILE A 330 -12.20 -3.25 -19.92
N THR A 331 -11.54 -4.29 -19.39
CA THR A 331 -12.23 -5.50 -18.91
C THR A 331 -12.78 -5.31 -17.50
N GLY A 332 -13.75 -6.14 -17.11
CA GLY A 332 -14.37 -6.03 -15.78
C GLY A 332 -15.12 -4.72 -15.57
N ALA A 333 -15.61 -4.11 -16.66
CA ALA A 333 -16.21 -2.78 -16.67
C ALA A 333 -17.43 -2.59 -15.74
N ALA A 334 -18.07 -3.67 -15.32
CA ALA A 334 -19.17 -3.61 -14.35
C ALA A 334 -18.70 -3.42 -12.89
N GLY A 335 -17.44 -3.69 -12.59
CA GLY A 335 -16.86 -3.56 -11.24
C GLY A 335 -16.32 -2.16 -10.95
N SER A 336 -16.02 -1.88 -9.68
CA SER A 336 -15.49 -0.56 -9.26
C SER A 336 -14.19 -0.18 -9.97
N THR A 337 -13.26 -1.14 -10.11
CA THR A 337 -11.96 -0.91 -10.77
C THR A 337 -12.12 -0.64 -12.25
N GLY A 338 -12.92 -1.45 -12.96
CA GLY A 338 -13.20 -1.24 -14.38
C GLY A 338 -13.90 0.09 -14.67
N ARG A 339 -14.90 0.47 -13.84
CA ARG A 339 -15.56 1.79 -13.96
C ARG A 339 -14.59 2.94 -13.75
N ALA A 340 -13.71 2.85 -12.73
CA ALA A 340 -12.70 3.87 -12.49
C ALA A 340 -11.67 3.97 -13.63
N ALA A 341 -11.28 2.85 -14.22
CA ALA A 341 -10.43 2.82 -15.40
C ALA A 341 -11.13 3.45 -16.62
N ILE A 342 -12.40 3.13 -16.88
CA ILE A 342 -13.18 3.76 -17.96
C ILE A 342 -13.21 5.28 -17.79
N MET A 343 -13.50 5.74 -16.58
CA MET A 343 -13.51 7.16 -16.24
C MET A 343 -12.16 7.84 -16.53
N ALA A 344 -11.05 7.25 -16.09
CA ALA A 344 -9.71 7.78 -16.35
C ALA A 344 -9.34 7.79 -17.84
N ALA A 345 -9.78 6.76 -18.59
CA ALA A 345 -9.53 6.68 -20.03
C ALA A 345 -10.32 7.74 -20.81
N LEU A 346 -11.57 7.98 -20.42
CA LEU A 346 -12.40 9.06 -20.98
C LEU A 346 -11.80 10.44 -20.67
N ASP A 347 -11.32 10.67 -19.45
CA ASP A 347 -10.66 11.92 -19.07
C ASP A 347 -9.39 12.19 -19.89
N ALA A 348 -8.71 11.13 -20.34
CA ALA A 348 -7.57 11.21 -21.25
C ALA A 348 -7.95 11.41 -22.74
N GLY A 349 -9.24 11.48 -23.06
CA GLY A 349 -9.75 11.66 -24.41
C GLY A 349 -9.71 10.39 -25.28
N ALA A 350 -9.64 9.21 -24.67
CA ALA A 350 -9.65 7.94 -25.38
C ALA A 350 -11.06 7.56 -25.87
N ILE A 351 -11.11 6.69 -26.90
CA ILE A 351 -12.32 6.04 -27.36
C ILE A 351 -12.45 4.71 -26.61
N VAL A 352 -13.31 4.68 -25.59
CA VAL A 352 -13.36 3.58 -24.62
C VAL A 352 -14.42 2.54 -24.97
N TYR A 353 -14.08 1.27 -24.82
CA TYR A 353 -14.99 0.13 -24.93
C TYR A 353 -15.06 -0.60 -23.57
N ALA A 354 -16.27 -0.96 -23.15
CA ALA A 354 -16.53 -1.67 -21.91
C ALA A 354 -16.59 -3.19 -22.17
N GLY A 355 -15.57 -3.92 -21.72
CA GLY A 355 -15.51 -5.37 -21.78
C GLY A 355 -16.15 -6.02 -20.56
N VAL A 356 -17.18 -6.84 -20.78
CA VAL A 356 -17.90 -7.57 -19.74
C VAL A 356 -18.21 -9.00 -20.17
N ARG A 357 -18.70 -9.82 -19.24
CA ARG A 357 -19.36 -11.09 -19.57
C ARG A 357 -20.80 -10.82 -20.08
N PRO A 358 -21.46 -11.75 -20.77
CA PRO A 358 -22.76 -11.48 -21.41
C PRO A 358 -23.83 -11.05 -20.38
N SER A 359 -23.86 -11.69 -19.22
CA SER A 359 -24.83 -11.37 -18.16
C SER A 359 -24.63 -10.00 -17.49
N ALA A 360 -23.54 -9.28 -17.81
CA ALA A 360 -23.23 -7.98 -17.24
C ALA A 360 -23.38 -6.82 -18.24
N LEU A 361 -23.83 -7.06 -19.48
CA LEU A 361 -24.04 -6.01 -20.48
C LEU A 361 -25.02 -4.92 -19.99
N GLY A 362 -26.12 -5.32 -19.35
CA GLY A 362 -27.07 -4.36 -18.78
C GLY A 362 -26.50 -3.52 -17.63
N ALA A 363 -25.51 -4.06 -16.90
CA ALA A 363 -24.89 -3.39 -15.75
C ALA A 363 -23.86 -2.31 -16.14
N VAL A 364 -23.59 -2.12 -17.43
CA VAL A 364 -22.69 -1.08 -17.96
C VAL A 364 -23.37 -0.17 -18.97
N ALA A 365 -24.69 -0.28 -19.12
CA ALA A 365 -25.48 0.51 -20.07
C ALA A 365 -25.50 2.02 -19.75
N ASP A 366 -25.19 2.39 -18.50
CA ASP A 366 -25.06 3.77 -18.04
C ASP A 366 -23.70 4.41 -18.39
N LEU A 367 -22.72 3.62 -18.83
CA LEU A 367 -21.38 4.13 -19.08
C LEU A 367 -21.30 4.86 -20.44
N PRO A 368 -20.65 6.04 -20.49
CA PRO A 368 -20.50 6.81 -21.73
C PRO A 368 -19.36 6.25 -22.60
N VAL A 369 -19.49 5.00 -23.03
CA VAL A 369 -18.49 4.27 -23.83
C VAL A 369 -18.92 4.16 -25.30
N ALA A 370 -17.94 3.99 -26.19
CA ALA A 370 -18.17 3.81 -27.63
C ALA A 370 -18.82 2.45 -27.96
N GLY A 371 -18.65 1.44 -27.09
CA GLY A 371 -19.29 0.14 -27.23
C GLY A 371 -19.17 -0.71 -25.98
N MET A 372 -20.15 -1.59 -25.78
CA MET A 372 -20.12 -2.64 -24.76
C MET A 372 -19.86 -3.97 -25.47
N ILE A 373 -18.89 -4.73 -24.99
CA ILE A 373 -18.41 -5.95 -25.64
C ILE A 373 -18.56 -7.12 -24.67
N ASP A 374 -19.20 -8.18 -25.15
CA ASP A 374 -19.08 -9.49 -24.54
C ASP A 374 -17.68 -10.06 -24.83
N LEU A 375 -16.88 -10.25 -23.78
CA LEU A 375 -15.51 -10.76 -23.87
C LEU A 375 -15.43 -12.23 -24.37
N ALA A 376 -16.56 -12.93 -24.45
CA ALA A 376 -16.67 -14.24 -25.10
C ALA A 376 -16.89 -14.17 -26.62
N ASP A 377 -17.29 -13.01 -27.15
CA ASP A 377 -17.57 -12.81 -28.57
C ASP A 377 -16.33 -12.26 -29.31
N ASP A 378 -15.57 -13.18 -29.93
CA ASP A 378 -14.35 -12.85 -30.66
C ASP A 378 -14.62 -12.03 -31.94
N ALA A 379 -15.79 -12.18 -32.55
CA ALA A 379 -16.19 -11.39 -33.71
C ALA A 379 -16.45 -9.94 -33.31
N ALA A 380 -17.13 -9.72 -32.18
CA ALA A 380 -17.34 -8.39 -31.62
C ALA A 380 -16.01 -7.71 -31.25
N LEU A 381 -15.07 -8.46 -30.63
CA LEU A 381 -13.72 -7.97 -30.31
C LEU A 381 -12.96 -7.57 -31.58
N THR A 382 -12.99 -8.40 -32.63
CA THR A 382 -12.33 -8.14 -33.91
C THR A 382 -12.89 -6.90 -34.60
N GLN A 383 -14.23 -6.74 -34.61
CA GLN A 383 -14.91 -5.60 -35.23
C GLN A 383 -14.65 -4.28 -34.48
N ALA A 384 -14.57 -4.34 -33.15
CA ALA A 384 -14.29 -3.18 -32.31
C ALA A 384 -12.80 -2.83 -32.20
N GLY A 385 -11.92 -3.77 -32.57
CA GLY A 385 -10.48 -3.58 -32.61
C GLY A 385 -9.94 -3.11 -33.97
N PRO A 386 -8.60 -3.19 -34.17
CA PRO A 386 -7.61 -3.49 -33.15
C PRO A 386 -7.48 -2.33 -32.15
N PHE A 387 -7.33 -2.65 -30.86
CA PHE A 387 -7.19 -1.68 -29.79
C PHE A 387 -5.75 -1.15 -29.68
N ASP A 388 -5.58 0.11 -29.32
CA ASP A 388 -4.28 0.69 -28.97
C ASP A 388 -3.79 0.14 -27.63
N ALA A 389 -4.72 -0.07 -26.70
CA ALA A 389 -4.42 -0.68 -25.42
C ALA A 389 -5.61 -1.42 -24.79
N ILE A 390 -5.29 -2.29 -23.84
CA ILE A 390 -6.25 -2.98 -22.99
C ILE A 390 -5.88 -2.76 -21.53
N GLY A 391 -6.87 -2.35 -20.73
CA GLY A 391 -6.81 -2.34 -19.27
C GLY A 391 -7.56 -3.54 -18.71
N ASP A 392 -6.82 -4.49 -18.15
CA ASP A 392 -7.36 -5.74 -17.67
C ASP A 392 -7.51 -5.79 -16.13
N THR A 393 -8.71 -6.16 -15.68
CA THR A 393 -9.03 -6.43 -14.28
C THR A 393 -9.56 -7.84 -14.06
N VAL A 394 -9.56 -8.70 -15.10
CA VAL A 394 -10.16 -10.04 -15.08
C VAL A 394 -9.07 -11.12 -14.98
N GLY A 395 -8.01 -11.00 -15.78
CA GLY A 395 -6.91 -11.96 -15.82
C GLY A 395 -7.22 -13.29 -16.48
N GLY A 396 -6.27 -14.22 -16.35
CA GLY A 396 -6.34 -15.60 -16.86
C GLY A 396 -6.57 -15.70 -18.37
N ALA A 397 -7.12 -16.84 -18.80
CA ALA A 397 -7.34 -17.15 -20.22
C ALA A 397 -8.21 -16.12 -20.97
N VAL A 398 -9.07 -15.38 -20.28
CA VAL A 398 -9.83 -14.28 -20.88
C VAL A 398 -8.87 -13.16 -21.30
N ALA A 399 -8.03 -12.69 -20.37
CA ALA A 399 -7.07 -11.62 -20.65
C ALA A 399 -5.97 -12.04 -21.63
N GLU A 400 -5.50 -13.29 -21.58
CA GLU A 400 -4.49 -13.84 -22.49
C GLU A 400 -4.94 -13.81 -23.95
N ARG A 401 -6.20 -14.19 -24.23
CA ARG A 401 -6.77 -14.13 -25.58
C ARG A 401 -6.84 -12.70 -26.13
N LEU A 402 -7.01 -11.71 -25.26
CA LEU A 402 -7.17 -10.32 -25.67
C LEU A 402 -5.91 -9.72 -26.30
N PHE A 403 -4.72 -10.31 -26.09
CA PHE A 403 -3.49 -9.86 -26.74
C PHE A 403 -3.60 -9.86 -28.28
N ALA A 404 -4.36 -10.81 -28.86
CA ALA A 404 -4.58 -10.90 -30.31
C ALA A 404 -5.39 -9.71 -30.88
N HIS A 405 -6.13 -9.00 -30.01
CA HIS A 405 -6.98 -7.87 -30.39
C HIS A 405 -6.32 -6.51 -30.20
N VAL A 406 -5.04 -6.50 -29.81
CA VAL A 406 -4.24 -5.29 -29.60
C VAL A 406 -3.29 -5.09 -30.76
N LYS A 407 -3.16 -3.85 -31.24
CA LYS A 407 -2.20 -3.48 -32.28
C LYS A 407 -0.78 -3.98 -31.93
N PRO A 408 0.05 -4.31 -32.94
CA PRO A 408 1.47 -4.55 -32.70
C PRO A 408 2.09 -3.39 -31.91
N HIS A 409 2.88 -3.70 -30.89
CA HIS A 409 3.48 -2.73 -29.95
C HIS A 409 2.49 -1.91 -29.10
N GLY A 410 1.19 -2.22 -29.18
CA GLY A 410 0.18 -1.72 -28.25
C GLY A 410 0.39 -2.28 -26.84
N ILE A 411 -0.46 -1.86 -25.90
CA ILE A 411 -0.24 -2.11 -24.46
C ILE A 411 -1.31 -3.02 -23.90
N VAL A 412 -0.92 -4.02 -23.14
CA VAL A 412 -1.81 -4.74 -22.22
C VAL A 412 -1.34 -4.45 -20.81
N ALA A 413 -2.14 -3.70 -20.06
CA ALA A 413 -1.90 -3.43 -18.65
C ALA A 413 -2.88 -4.29 -17.82
N SER A 414 -2.41 -4.96 -16.77
CA SER A 414 -3.25 -5.82 -15.92
C SER A 414 -2.96 -5.63 -14.44
N ILE A 415 -3.99 -5.76 -13.62
CA ILE A 415 -3.93 -5.82 -12.15
C ILE A 415 -4.29 -7.21 -11.60
N ALA A 416 -4.45 -8.19 -12.50
CA ALA A 416 -4.81 -9.54 -12.13
C ALA A 416 -3.65 -10.26 -11.43
N VAL A 417 -4.02 -11.14 -10.50
CA VAL A 417 -3.11 -12.02 -9.77
C VAL A 417 -3.70 -13.43 -9.80
N PRO A 418 -3.04 -14.42 -10.43
CA PRO A 418 -1.82 -14.26 -11.23
C PRO A 418 -2.00 -13.35 -12.47
N PRO A 419 -0.92 -12.72 -12.97
CA PRO A 419 -0.98 -11.92 -14.19
C PRO A 419 -1.22 -12.82 -15.43
N PRO A 420 -1.82 -12.29 -16.51
CA PRO A 420 -1.95 -13.03 -17.76
C PRO A 420 -0.58 -13.27 -18.42
N GLU A 421 -0.42 -14.43 -19.05
CA GLU A 421 0.80 -14.79 -19.76
C GLU A 421 0.65 -14.55 -21.28
N PRO A 422 1.40 -13.60 -21.87
CA PRO A 422 1.36 -13.39 -23.31
C PRO A 422 1.93 -14.61 -24.05
N SER A 423 1.37 -14.92 -25.23
CA SER A 423 1.96 -15.95 -26.09
C SER A 423 3.36 -15.54 -26.56
N ALA A 424 4.21 -16.51 -26.88
CA ALA A 424 5.57 -16.24 -27.39
C ALA A 424 5.59 -15.42 -28.70
N ALA A 425 4.46 -15.37 -29.42
CA ALA A 425 4.31 -14.58 -30.64
C ALA A 425 3.77 -13.15 -30.38
N ALA A 426 3.42 -12.81 -29.14
CA ALA A 426 2.88 -11.49 -28.79
C ALA A 426 3.95 -10.41 -28.99
N THR A 427 3.57 -9.33 -29.66
CA THR A 427 4.45 -8.16 -29.91
C THR A 427 4.08 -6.96 -29.05
N GLN A 428 3.04 -7.11 -28.23
CA GLN A 428 2.51 -6.09 -27.34
C GLN A 428 3.40 -5.92 -26.10
N ARG A 429 3.42 -4.71 -25.55
CA ARG A 429 4.04 -4.45 -24.26
C ARG A 429 3.09 -4.87 -23.15
N PHE A 430 3.52 -5.80 -22.30
CA PHE A 430 2.80 -6.17 -21.09
C PHE A 430 3.25 -5.34 -19.88
N CYS A 431 2.31 -4.90 -19.06
CA CYS A 431 2.56 -4.16 -17.83
C CYS A 431 1.67 -4.71 -16.71
N SER A 432 2.28 -5.28 -15.68
CA SER A 432 1.57 -5.61 -14.44
C SER A 432 1.63 -4.43 -13.47
N LEU A 433 0.53 -4.14 -12.79
CA LEU A 433 0.42 -3.03 -11.85
C LEU A 433 -0.02 -3.49 -10.47
N THR A 434 0.61 -2.88 -9.47
CA THR A 434 0.16 -2.93 -8.08
C THR A 434 -0.25 -1.52 -7.66
N VAL A 435 -1.38 -1.41 -6.98
CA VAL A 435 -1.92 -0.12 -6.57
C VAL A 435 -1.04 0.52 -5.49
N ALA A 436 -0.77 1.82 -5.65
CA ALA A 436 -0.20 2.67 -4.62
C ALA A 436 -1.29 3.58 -4.05
N PHE A 437 -1.17 3.98 -2.77
CA PHE A 437 -2.09 4.97 -2.24
C PHE A 437 -1.81 6.36 -2.83
N ASP A 438 -2.84 7.07 -3.28
CA ASP A 438 -2.76 8.45 -3.78
C ASP A 438 -3.91 9.27 -3.18
N ARG A 439 -3.60 10.01 -2.11
CA ARG A 439 -4.58 10.81 -1.36
C ARG A 439 -5.31 11.80 -2.28
N ALA A 440 -4.55 12.58 -3.05
CA ALA A 440 -5.10 13.67 -3.84
C ALA A 440 -6.10 13.15 -4.88
N ARG A 441 -5.81 11.98 -5.47
CA ARG A 441 -6.71 11.32 -6.40
C ARG A 441 -7.98 10.81 -5.74
N LEU A 442 -7.85 10.17 -4.59
CA LEU A 442 -9.01 9.66 -3.85
C LEU A 442 -9.92 10.81 -3.40
N GLU A 443 -9.34 11.92 -2.90
CA GLU A 443 -10.10 13.12 -2.50
C GLU A 443 -10.84 13.76 -3.68
N ARG A 444 -10.19 13.89 -4.85
CA ARG A 444 -10.87 14.37 -6.07
C ARG A 444 -12.06 13.51 -6.43
N PHE A 445 -11.88 12.19 -6.43
CA PHE A 445 -12.95 11.26 -6.74
C PHE A 445 -14.12 11.35 -5.76
N LEU A 446 -13.82 11.38 -4.45
CA LEU A 446 -14.85 11.49 -3.40
C LEU A 446 -15.63 12.80 -3.50
N ALA A 447 -14.98 13.91 -3.87
CA ALA A 447 -15.66 15.19 -4.11
C ALA A 447 -16.57 15.14 -5.34
N GLU A 448 -16.13 14.55 -6.44
CA GLU A 448 -16.97 14.38 -7.63
C GLU A 448 -18.13 13.41 -7.38
N TRP A 449 -17.92 12.37 -6.57
CA TRP A 449 -18.97 11.45 -6.17
C TRP A 449 -20.00 12.12 -5.27
N ALA A 450 -19.57 12.89 -4.26
CA ALA A 450 -20.46 13.67 -3.41
C ALA A 450 -21.30 14.69 -4.22
N ALA A 451 -20.72 15.26 -5.27
CA ALA A 451 -21.40 16.18 -6.17
C ALA A 451 -22.29 15.50 -7.24
N GLY A 452 -22.38 14.16 -7.25
CA GLY A 452 -23.17 13.39 -8.22
C GLY A 452 -22.59 13.39 -9.64
N LYS A 453 -21.34 13.81 -9.83
CA LYS A 453 -20.65 13.83 -11.13
C LYS A 453 -20.08 12.47 -11.52
N ARG A 454 -19.74 11.65 -10.53
CA ARG A 454 -19.28 10.27 -10.69
C ARG A 454 -20.04 9.36 -9.75
N ALA A 455 -20.10 8.07 -10.05
CA ALA A 455 -20.76 7.08 -9.21
C ALA A 455 -20.01 5.75 -9.21
N LEU A 456 -20.01 5.08 -8.06
CA LEU A 456 -19.69 3.66 -7.94
C LEU A 456 -20.95 2.91 -7.52
N PRO A 457 -21.33 1.82 -8.22
CA PRO A 457 -22.46 1.02 -7.80
C PRO A 457 -22.13 0.28 -6.50
N ILE A 458 -23.02 0.43 -5.51
CA ILE A 458 -23.04 -0.39 -4.31
C ILE A 458 -24.08 -1.48 -4.53
N ALA A 459 -23.63 -2.73 -4.60
CA ALA A 459 -24.51 -3.86 -4.88
C ALA A 459 -25.17 -4.40 -3.60
N HIS A 460 -24.40 -4.46 -2.51
CA HIS A 460 -24.87 -5.00 -1.24
C HIS A 460 -24.31 -4.20 -0.07
N ARG A 461 -25.14 -4.08 0.97
CA ARG A 461 -24.74 -3.63 2.31
C ARG A 461 -25.17 -4.72 3.28
N LEU A 462 -24.21 -5.28 3.99
CA LEU A 462 -24.41 -6.36 4.94
C LEU A 462 -23.86 -5.96 6.30
N PRO A 463 -24.44 -6.44 7.42
CA PRO A 463 -23.84 -6.27 8.74
C PRO A 463 -22.39 -6.77 8.75
N LEU A 464 -21.52 -6.13 9.55
CA LEU A 464 -20.10 -6.51 9.68
C LEU A 464 -19.94 -7.99 10.05
N ALA A 465 -20.83 -8.52 10.89
CA ALA A 465 -20.87 -9.93 11.29
C ALA A 465 -21.10 -10.91 10.11
N GLU A 466 -21.62 -10.44 8.98
CA GLU A 466 -21.91 -11.25 7.79
C GLU A 466 -20.76 -11.26 6.75
N ALA A 467 -19.52 -10.99 7.18
CA ALA A 467 -18.34 -11.07 6.31
C ALA A 467 -18.23 -12.38 5.53
N ALA A 468 -18.65 -13.51 6.13
CA ALA A 468 -18.70 -14.80 5.44
C ALA A 468 -19.65 -14.77 4.23
N GLU A 469 -20.86 -14.23 4.37
CA GLU A 469 -21.81 -14.13 3.25
C GLU A 469 -21.35 -13.10 2.22
N ALA A 470 -20.76 -11.99 2.65
CA ALA A 470 -20.18 -11.00 1.76
C ALA A 470 -19.08 -11.62 0.86
N HIS A 471 -18.25 -12.51 1.42
CA HIS A 471 -17.27 -13.28 0.65
C HIS A 471 -17.94 -14.27 -0.31
N ARG A 472 -18.97 -15.00 0.13
CA ARG A 472 -19.73 -15.92 -0.76
C ARG A 472 -20.36 -15.19 -1.94
N ILE A 473 -20.95 -14.00 -1.72
CA ILE A 473 -21.50 -13.15 -2.79
C ILE A 473 -20.40 -12.78 -3.79
N MET A 474 -19.23 -12.35 -3.30
CA MET A 474 -18.13 -11.97 -4.17
C MET A 474 -17.58 -13.17 -4.98
N GLU A 475 -17.49 -14.36 -4.36
CA GLU A 475 -17.03 -15.59 -5.02
C GLU A 475 -18.00 -16.11 -6.09
N ARG A 476 -19.32 -15.99 -5.88
CA ARG A 476 -20.31 -16.29 -6.94
C ARG A 476 -20.10 -15.44 -8.18
N GLY A 477 -19.44 -14.29 -8.02
CA GLY A 477 -19.16 -13.35 -9.07
C GLY A 477 -20.41 -12.60 -9.51
N GLY A 478 -20.19 -11.64 -10.40
CA GLY A 478 -21.28 -10.92 -11.03
C GLY A 478 -22.10 -9.97 -10.16
N VAL A 479 -21.52 -9.56 -9.04
CA VAL A 479 -22.07 -8.62 -8.07
C VAL A 479 -22.58 -7.30 -8.71
N GLY A 480 -21.96 -6.81 -9.78
CA GLY A 480 -22.41 -5.57 -10.44
C GLY A 480 -22.13 -4.30 -9.62
N GLY A 481 -21.21 -4.37 -8.66
CA GLY A 481 -20.81 -3.27 -7.79
C GLY A 481 -19.98 -3.74 -6.61
N LYS A 482 -19.78 -2.87 -5.62
CA LYS A 482 -19.07 -3.17 -4.38
C LYS A 482 -19.99 -3.78 -3.33
N VAL A 483 -19.46 -4.73 -2.56
CA VAL A 483 -20.09 -5.28 -1.35
C VAL A 483 -19.51 -4.54 -0.15
N LEU A 484 -20.39 -4.00 0.68
CA LEU A 484 -20.02 -3.28 1.90
C LEU A 484 -20.44 -4.06 3.14
N LEU A 485 -19.56 -4.05 4.13
CA LEU A 485 -19.81 -4.45 5.50
C LEU A 485 -20.02 -3.19 6.34
N VAL A 486 -21.14 -3.11 7.06
CA VAL A 486 -21.50 -1.97 7.91
C VAL A 486 -21.57 -2.41 9.38
N PRO A 487 -20.90 -1.71 10.32
CA PRO A 487 -20.90 -2.05 11.74
C PRO A 487 -22.26 -2.04 12.42
#